data_AF-A0AAP8EZG8-F1
#
_entry.id   AF-A0AAP8EZG8-F1
#
_cell.length_a   1.000
_cell.length_b   1.000
_cell.length_c   1.000
_cell.angle_alpha   90.00
_cell.angle_beta   90.00
_cell.angle_gamma   90.00
#
_symmetry.space_group_name_H-M   'P 1'
#
loop_
_entity.id
_entity.type
_entity.pdbx_description
1 polymer ?
#
loop_
_entity_poly.entity_id
_entity_poly.type
_entity_poly.pdbx_seq_one_letter_code
_entity_poly.pdbx_strand_id
1 'polypeptide(L)'
;MRKLGIITALFILLFGSLTGCDNSPLDKKVKKEEAKRTDEKKGPKLTKMSTESFNQSISQDAKKRALAMEGIIEATAVNTNLDLYIAIKPEHHERFGLKPLRSKLKKKLSDENPTFDIHVSTDKKIFMLIEELENKIKKKKVSNDGIKKQLKLIQSEMGSNI
;
A
#
# COMPACT_ATOMS: atom_id res chain seq x y z
N MET A 1 -16.32 -0.95 -58.50
CA MET A 1 -17.59 -0.19 -58.36
C MET A 1 -17.54 0.61 -57.07
N ARG A 2 -17.66 1.94 -57.23
CA ARG A 2 -18.17 2.97 -56.31
C ARG A 2 -17.60 3.11 -54.88
N LYS A 3 -16.94 4.26 -54.71
CA LYS A 3 -16.62 4.97 -53.48
C LYS A 3 -17.87 5.56 -52.79
N LEU A 4 -17.60 6.23 -51.66
CA LEU A 4 -18.39 7.22 -50.89
C LEU A 4 -19.29 6.64 -49.78
N GLY A 5 -19.36 7.21 -48.57
CA GLY A 5 -19.02 8.59 -48.21
C GLY A 5 -18.64 8.79 -46.75
N ILE A 6 -17.67 9.68 -46.60
CA ILE A 6 -17.39 10.50 -45.42
C ILE A 6 -18.53 11.52 -45.32
N ILE A 7 -19.15 11.66 -44.15
CA ILE A 7 -19.87 12.88 -43.75
C ILE A 7 -19.40 13.25 -42.35
N THR A 8 -18.48 14.20 -42.34
CA THR A 8 -18.12 15.08 -41.23
C THR A 8 -19.19 16.16 -41.05
N ALA A 9 -19.66 16.37 -39.82
CA ALA A 9 -20.15 17.67 -39.36
C ALA A 9 -20.06 17.68 -37.81
N LEU A 10 -19.03 18.31 -37.24
CA LEU A 10 -19.05 19.69 -36.76
C LEU A 10 -19.51 19.78 -35.27
N PHE A 11 -18.59 19.44 -34.36
CA PHE A 11 -18.58 19.98 -32.99
C PHE A 11 -17.13 20.37 -32.66
N ILE A 12 -16.60 21.27 -33.48
CA ILE A 12 -15.44 22.09 -33.15
C ILE A 12 -15.98 23.40 -32.57
N LEU A 13 -15.31 23.91 -31.54
CA LEU A 13 -15.49 25.19 -30.85
C LEU A 13 -16.57 25.26 -29.76
N LEU A 14 -16.19 24.82 -28.56
CA LEU A 14 -16.40 25.66 -27.38
C LEU A 14 -15.07 25.81 -26.63
N PHE A 15 -14.44 26.98 -26.84
CA PHE A 15 -13.56 27.75 -25.95
C PHE A 15 -12.65 26.94 -24.98
N GLY A 16 -11.34 26.87 -25.14
CA GLY A 16 -10.44 27.95 -25.50
C GLY A 16 -10.05 28.77 -24.25
N SER A 17 -9.00 28.30 -23.57
CA SER A 17 -7.90 29.10 -23.01
C SER A 17 -8.20 30.22 -22.00
N LEU A 18 -7.89 29.97 -20.73
CA LEU A 18 -7.33 30.96 -19.82
C LEU A 18 -6.02 30.43 -19.23
N THR A 19 -5.01 30.30 -20.10
CA THR A 19 -3.60 30.42 -19.68
C THR A 19 -3.30 31.91 -19.57
N GLY A 20 -3.30 32.44 -18.35
CA GLY A 20 -2.79 33.77 -18.07
C GLY A 20 -1.27 33.79 -18.16
N CYS A 21 -0.75 34.33 -19.26
CA CYS A 21 0.59 34.89 -19.34
C CYS A 21 0.41 36.37 -19.65
N ASP A 22 0.71 37.24 -18.69
CA ASP A 22 0.89 38.66 -18.94
C ASP A 22 2.39 38.97 -19.07
N ASN A 23 2.68 39.90 -19.97
CA ASN A 23 3.96 40.13 -20.62
C ASN A 23 4.69 41.38 -20.08
N SER A 24 5.94 41.16 -19.67
CA SER A 24 7.12 41.97 -20.05
C SER A 24 7.25 43.43 -19.50
N PRO A 25 8.33 44.18 -19.83
CA PRO A 25 9.70 44.06 -19.33
C PRO A 25 10.27 45.41 -18.80
N LEU A 26 11.55 45.41 -18.37
CA LEU A 26 12.40 46.57 -17.95
C LEU A 26 12.17 46.98 -16.47
N ASP A 27 13.17 47.23 -15.63
CA ASP A 27 14.44 47.90 -15.91
C ASP A 27 15.51 47.60 -14.81
N LYS A 28 16.74 47.96 -15.16
CA LYS A 28 18.03 47.80 -14.48
C LYS A 28 18.12 48.33 -13.03
N LYS A 29 19.01 47.72 -12.22
CA LYS A 29 20.26 48.30 -11.63
C LYS A 29 20.66 47.55 -10.33
N VAL A 30 21.77 46.81 -10.31
CA VAL A 30 23.14 47.21 -9.86
C VAL A 30 23.40 47.02 -8.34
N LYS A 31 24.23 45.99 -8.08
CA LYS A 31 25.37 45.86 -7.13
C LYS A 31 25.21 45.66 -5.61
N LYS A 32 25.99 44.65 -5.18
CA LYS A 32 26.89 44.53 -3.98
C LYS A 32 26.27 44.00 -2.68
N GLU A 33 26.69 42.80 -2.26
CA GLU A 33 27.63 42.51 -1.13
C GLU A 33 26.85 42.43 0.19
N GLU A 34 27.06 41.57 1.19
CA GLU A 34 27.94 40.43 1.48
C GLU A 34 27.35 39.75 2.75
N ALA A 35 27.65 38.46 2.91
CA ALA A 35 27.85 37.74 4.18
C ALA A 35 26.89 37.92 5.39
N LYS A 36 26.25 36.81 5.79
CA LYS A 36 26.62 36.12 7.04
C LYS A 36 26.11 34.69 7.12
N ARG A 37 27.05 33.78 7.36
CA ARG A 37 26.84 32.40 7.80
C ARG A 37 26.48 32.38 9.29
N THR A 38 25.58 31.48 9.67
CA THR A 38 25.61 30.84 10.98
C THR A 38 25.42 29.35 10.77
N ASP A 39 26.50 28.63 11.03
CA ASP A 39 26.59 27.19 11.12
C ASP A 39 25.69 26.66 12.25
N GLU A 40 24.65 25.90 11.91
CA GLU A 40 24.14 24.88 12.82
C GLU A 40 24.78 23.55 12.45
N LYS A 41 25.64 23.06 13.35
CA LYS A 41 26.23 21.73 13.27
C LYS A 41 25.14 20.66 13.31
N LYS A 42 24.67 20.22 12.14
CA LYS A 42 24.05 18.91 12.00
C LYS A 42 25.16 17.87 12.14
N GLY A 43 25.37 17.42 13.38
CA GLY A 43 26.15 16.21 13.63
C GLY A 43 25.64 15.05 12.75
N PRO A 44 26.48 14.04 12.46
CA PRO A 44 26.09 12.94 11.59
C PRO A 44 24.88 12.24 12.19
N LYS A 45 23.72 12.42 11.54
CA LYS A 45 22.52 11.65 11.86
C LYS A 45 22.79 10.24 11.38
N LEU A 46 23.32 9.41 12.28
CA LEU A 46 23.48 7.97 12.08
C LEU A 46 22.07 7.38 11.85
N THR A 47 21.64 7.34 10.60
CA THR A 47 20.53 6.51 10.17
C THR A 47 21.01 5.08 10.34
N LYS A 48 20.66 4.45 11.48
CA LYS A 48 20.69 3.00 11.62
C LYS A 48 19.81 2.41 10.51
N MET A 49 20.43 2.07 9.39
CA MET A 49 19.77 1.35 8.32
C MET A 49 19.59 -0.08 8.84
N SER A 50 18.37 -0.41 9.27
CA SER A 50 18.03 -1.75 9.73
C SER A 50 18.17 -2.72 8.57
N THR A 51 19.27 -3.48 8.58
CA THR A 51 19.59 -4.57 7.63
C THR A 51 18.69 -5.80 7.78
N GLU A 52 17.77 -5.80 8.75
CA GLU A 52 16.91 -6.92 9.10
C GLU A 52 15.73 -7.07 8.13
N SER A 53 15.96 -7.56 6.92
CA SER A 53 14.86 -7.92 6.00
C SER A 53 13.98 -8.99 6.64
N PHE A 54 12.68 -8.71 6.83
CA PHE A 54 11.75 -9.71 7.34
C PHE A 54 11.64 -10.90 6.38
N ASN A 55 11.99 -12.10 6.84
CA ASN A 55 11.76 -13.32 6.08
C ASN A 55 10.25 -13.56 5.93
N GLN A 56 9.76 -13.55 4.68
CA GLN A 56 8.34 -13.69 4.38
C GLN A 56 7.86 -15.15 4.25
N SER A 57 8.68 -16.17 4.55
CA SER A 57 8.29 -17.58 4.39
C SER A 57 7.01 -17.93 5.17
N ILE A 58 6.89 -17.44 6.41
CA ILE A 58 5.73 -17.66 7.28
C ILE A 58 4.45 -17.11 6.65
N SER A 59 4.46 -15.89 6.12
CA SER A 59 3.30 -15.33 5.43
C SER A 59 2.97 -16.06 4.13
N GLN A 60 3.98 -16.54 3.39
CA GLN A 60 3.74 -17.33 2.17
C GLN A 60 3.07 -18.68 2.50
N ASP A 61 3.51 -19.36 3.54
CA ASP A 61 2.92 -20.63 3.95
C ASP A 61 1.52 -20.44 4.54
N ALA A 62 1.31 -19.37 5.32
CA ALA A 62 -0.03 -19.00 5.80
C ALA A 62 -1.03 -18.76 4.67
N LYS A 63 -0.63 -18.11 3.57
CA LYS A 63 -1.49 -17.97 2.38
C LYS A 63 -1.84 -19.32 1.76
N LYS A 64 -0.87 -20.23 1.62
CA LYS A 64 -1.15 -21.59 1.08
C LYS A 64 -2.14 -22.33 1.98
N ARG A 65 -2.01 -22.21 3.30
CA ARG A 65 -2.96 -22.79 4.26
C ARG A 65 -4.35 -22.20 4.14
N ALA A 66 -4.46 -20.88 3.98
CA ALA A 66 -5.73 -20.20 3.80
C ALA A 66 -6.41 -20.63 2.48
N LEU A 67 -5.68 -20.65 1.37
CA LEU A 67 -6.20 -21.05 0.05
C LEU A 67 -6.59 -22.54 -0.03
N ALA A 68 -6.07 -23.37 0.88
CA ALA A 68 -6.47 -24.77 0.98
C ALA A 68 -7.74 -24.99 1.82
N MET A 69 -8.29 -23.95 2.45
CA MET A 69 -9.55 -24.03 3.18
C MET A 69 -10.72 -23.74 2.24
N GLU A 70 -11.77 -24.57 2.36
CA GLU A 70 -13.05 -24.33 1.69
C GLU A 70 -13.62 -22.94 2.03
N GLY A 71 -14.20 -22.28 1.03
CA GLY A 71 -14.82 -20.97 1.18
C GLY A 71 -13.84 -19.79 1.08
N ILE A 72 -12.58 -20.01 0.70
CA ILE A 72 -11.58 -18.95 0.49
C ILE A 72 -11.08 -18.97 -0.95
N ILE A 73 -11.29 -17.87 -1.69
CA ILE A 73 -10.86 -17.74 -3.09
C ILE A 73 -9.56 -16.95 -3.25
N GLU A 74 -9.24 -16.06 -2.32
CA GLU A 74 -8.01 -15.28 -2.36
C GLU A 74 -7.47 -15.04 -0.96
N ALA A 75 -6.14 -14.93 -0.85
CA ALA A 75 -5.45 -14.61 0.39
C ALA A 75 -4.23 -13.72 0.13
N THR A 76 -4.00 -12.75 0.99
CA THR A 76 -2.78 -11.94 1.04
C THR A 76 -2.25 -11.92 2.47
N ALA A 77 -0.93 -11.91 2.63
CA ALA A 77 -0.31 -11.93 3.95
C ALA A 77 1.07 -11.28 3.95
N VAL A 78 1.41 -10.71 5.11
CA VAL A 78 2.72 -10.12 5.42
C VAL A 78 3.05 -10.45 6.87
N ASN A 79 4.33 -10.74 7.16
CA ASN A 79 4.78 -10.96 8.53
C ASN A 79 5.97 -10.07 8.93
N THR A 80 6.07 -9.79 10.22
CA THR A 80 7.29 -9.33 10.89
C THR A 80 7.98 -10.55 11.54
N ASN A 81 8.83 -10.31 12.54
CA ASN A 81 9.43 -11.40 13.33
C ASN A 81 8.45 -12.02 14.33
N LEU A 82 7.41 -11.29 14.74
CA LEU A 82 6.48 -11.70 15.80
C LEU A 82 5.01 -11.58 15.41
N ASP A 83 4.69 -10.90 14.32
CA ASP A 83 3.31 -10.70 13.88
C ASP A 83 3.10 -11.30 12.49
N LEU A 84 1.94 -11.95 12.30
CA LEU A 84 1.46 -12.40 11.00
C LEU A 84 0.11 -11.72 10.71
N TYR A 85 0.08 -10.90 9.67
CA TYR A 85 -1.13 -10.28 9.15
C TYR A 85 -1.58 -11.03 7.90
N ILE A 86 -2.83 -11.50 7.90
CA ILE A 86 -3.44 -12.19 6.77
C ILE A 86 -4.85 -11.67 6.54
N ALA A 87 -5.20 -11.42 5.29
CA ALA A 87 -6.56 -11.13 4.88
C ALA A 87 -7.01 -12.09 3.78
N ILE A 88 -8.28 -12.48 3.84
CA ILE A 88 -8.87 -13.46 2.95
C ILE A 88 -10.12 -12.90 2.28
N LYS A 89 -10.35 -13.30 1.03
CA LYS A 89 -11.64 -13.09 0.36
C LYS A 89 -12.45 -14.39 0.45
N PRO A 90 -13.63 -14.34 1.08
CA PRO A 90 -14.55 -15.47 1.13
C PRO A 90 -15.17 -15.71 -0.25
N GLU A 91 -15.62 -16.93 -0.51
CA GLU A 91 -16.55 -17.21 -1.61
C GLU A 91 -17.85 -16.40 -1.47
N HIS A 92 -18.51 -16.12 -2.59
CA HIS A 92 -19.65 -15.17 -2.61
C HIS A 92 -20.81 -15.55 -1.68
N HIS A 93 -21.05 -16.84 -1.43
CA HIS A 93 -22.12 -17.32 -0.55
C HIS A 93 -21.71 -17.39 0.94
N GLU A 94 -20.42 -17.29 1.25
CA GLU A 94 -19.86 -17.41 2.60
C GLU A 94 -19.94 -16.11 3.43
N ARG A 95 -20.65 -15.08 2.93
CA ARG A 95 -20.80 -13.79 3.63
C ARG A 95 -21.51 -13.91 4.99
N PHE A 96 -22.33 -14.94 5.19
CA PHE A 96 -22.94 -15.20 6.50
C PHE A 96 -21.99 -15.96 7.44
N GLY A 97 -20.95 -16.60 6.90
CA GLY A 97 -19.97 -17.43 7.61
C GLY A 97 -18.63 -16.74 7.94
N LEU A 98 -18.51 -15.42 7.77
CA LEU A 98 -17.21 -14.72 7.90
C LEU A 98 -16.55 -14.88 9.27
N LYS A 99 -17.32 -14.76 10.35
CA LYS A 99 -16.79 -14.89 11.72
C LYS A 99 -16.30 -16.32 11.98
N PRO A 100 -17.09 -17.38 11.72
CA PRO A 100 -16.59 -18.76 11.75
C PRO A 100 -15.34 -18.99 10.89
N LEU A 101 -15.33 -18.54 9.64
CA LEU A 101 -14.22 -18.72 8.71
C LEU A 101 -12.94 -18.06 9.23
N ARG A 102 -13.04 -16.79 9.66
CA ARG A 102 -11.94 -16.03 10.28
C ARG A 102 -11.40 -16.74 11.53
N SER A 103 -12.26 -17.19 12.42
CA SER A 103 -11.86 -17.88 13.66
C SER A 103 -11.19 -19.22 13.39
N LYS A 104 -11.71 -20.00 12.43
CA LYS A 104 -11.14 -21.29 12.02
C LYS A 104 -9.72 -21.10 11.46
N LEU A 105 -9.54 -20.11 10.56
CA LEU A 105 -8.22 -19.79 10.02
C LEU A 105 -7.27 -19.28 11.10
N LYS A 106 -7.72 -18.36 11.98
CA LYS A 106 -6.89 -17.84 13.07
C LYS A 106 -6.39 -18.97 13.97
N LYS A 107 -7.29 -19.84 14.43
CA LYS A 107 -6.93 -20.99 15.27
C LYS A 107 -5.88 -21.87 14.59
N LYS A 108 -6.13 -22.28 13.34
CA LYS A 108 -5.20 -23.13 12.57
C LYS A 108 -3.81 -22.52 12.47
N LEU A 109 -3.73 -21.23 12.15
CA LEU A 109 -2.43 -20.55 12.01
C LEU A 109 -1.72 -20.33 13.35
N SER A 110 -2.46 -20.05 14.43
CA SER A 110 -1.91 -19.94 15.78
C SER A 110 -1.34 -21.27 16.28
N ASP A 111 -2.04 -22.39 16.02
CA ASP A 111 -1.59 -23.73 16.40
C ASP A 111 -0.28 -24.11 15.64
N GLU A 112 -0.18 -23.73 14.36
CA GLU A 112 1.01 -23.99 13.52
C GLU A 112 2.19 -23.03 13.80
N ASN A 113 1.93 -21.83 14.34
CA ASN A 113 2.92 -20.77 14.53
C ASN A 113 2.79 -20.14 15.94
N PRO A 114 3.06 -20.89 17.02
CA PRO A 114 2.75 -20.47 18.39
C PRO A 114 3.53 -19.24 18.88
N THR A 115 4.60 -18.85 18.19
CA THR A 115 5.42 -17.66 18.53
C THR A 115 4.93 -16.38 17.87
N PHE A 116 3.96 -16.46 16.96
CA PHE A 116 3.45 -15.31 16.20
C PHE A 116 2.09 -14.85 16.75
N ASP A 117 1.89 -13.54 16.87
CA ASP A 117 0.55 -12.97 16.99
C ASP A 117 -0.13 -12.97 15.62
N ILE A 118 -1.32 -13.56 15.56
CA ILE A 118 -2.03 -13.84 14.31
C ILE A 118 -3.20 -12.86 14.15
N HIS A 119 -3.11 -12.01 13.14
CA HIS A 119 -4.11 -11.02 12.76
C HIS A 119 -4.80 -11.47 11.48
N VAL A 120 -6.02 -11.98 11.60
CA VAL A 120 -6.83 -12.40 10.44
C VAL A 120 -7.92 -11.37 10.16
N SER A 121 -8.15 -11.03 8.90
CA SER A 121 -9.26 -10.19 8.44
C SER A 121 -10.00 -10.79 7.24
N THR A 122 -11.29 -10.52 7.14
CA THR A 122 -12.12 -10.74 5.94
C THR A 122 -12.56 -9.41 5.31
N ASP A 123 -12.09 -8.28 5.85
CA ASP A 123 -12.45 -6.95 5.40
C ASP A 123 -11.74 -6.59 4.08
N LYS A 124 -12.50 -6.00 3.14
CA LYS A 124 -12.01 -5.66 1.81
C LYS A 124 -10.92 -4.58 1.84
N LYS A 125 -11.07 -3.56 2.70
CA LYS A 125 -10.07 -2.49 2.85
C LYS A 125 -8.76 -3.07 3.40
N ILE A 126 -8.86 -3.89 4.44
CA ILE A 126 -7.68 -4.55 5.03
C ILE A 126 -6.99 -5.47 4.02
N PHE A 127 -7.75 -6.22 3.22
CA PHE A 127 -7.20 -7.02 2.12
C PHE A 127 -6.35 -6.18 1.16
N MET A 128 -6.90 -5.07 0.65
CA MET A 128 -6.20 -4.20 -0.30
C MET A 128 -4.91 -3.60 0.31
N LEU A 129 -4.94 -3.20 1.58
CA LEU A 129 -3.77 -2.63 2.26
C LEU A 129 -2.65 -3.65 2.45
N ILE A 130 -2.99 -4.88 2.87
CA ILE A 130 -2.00 -5.96 3.03
C ILE A 130 -1.45 -6.37 1.65
N GLU A 131 -2.29 -6.47 0.63
CA GLU A 131 -1.88 -6.79 -0.74
C GLU A 131 -0.93 -5.74 -1.31
N GLU A 132 -1.22 -4.45 -1.11
CA GLU A 132 -0.35 -3.36 -1.52
C GLU A 132 1.02 -3.45 -0.84
N LEU A 133 1.03 -3.70 0.48
CA LEU A 133 2.26 -3.86 1.25
C LEU A 133 3.05 -5.09 0.79
N GLU A 134 2.39 -6.24 0.61
CA GLU A 134 3.00 -7.47 0.12
C GLU A 134 3.67 -7.23 -1.25
N ASN A 135 3.00 -6.52 -2.15
CA ASN A 135 3.53 -6.16 -3.45
C ASN A 135 4.74 -5.21 -3.36
N LYS A 136 4.72 -4.24 -2.44
CA LYS A 136 5.89 -3.37 -2.17
C LYS A 136 7.08 -4.17 -1.64
N ILE A 137 6.84 -5.14 -0.75
CA ILE A 137 7.87 -6.01 -0.20
C ILE A 137 8.50 -6.87 -1.31
N LYS A 138 7.67 -7.56 -2.13
CA LYS A 138 8.14 -8.36 -3.27
C LYS A 138 9.00 -7.55 -4.23
N LYS A 139 8.61 -6.30 -4.49
CA LYS A 139 9.34 -5.37 -5.38
C LYS A 139 10.52 -4.67 -4.70
N LYS A 140 10.81 -4.98 -3.42
CA LYS A 140 11.84 -4.32 -2.60
C LYS A 140 11.70 -2.78 -2.57
N LYS A 141 10.45 -2.28 -2.60
CA LYS A 141 10.10 -0.85 -2.63
C LYS A 141 9.73 -0.29 -1.26
N VAL A 142 9.99 -1.02 -0.17
CA VAL A 142 9.69 -0.60 1.20
C VAL A 142 10.76 -1.12 2.14
N SER A 143 11.19 -0.29 3.09
CA SER A 143 12.12 -0.67 4.15
C SER A 143 11.40 -1.36 5.31
N ASN A 144 12.13 -2.03 6.20
CA ASN A 144 11.54 -2.70 7.37
C ASN A 144 10.76 -1.73 8.27
N ASP A 145 11.26 -0.51 8.46
CA ASP A 145 10.52 0.52 9.19
C ASP A 145 9.26 0.96 8.44
N GLY A 146 9.30 1.01 7.10
CA GLY A 146 8.14 1.24 6.26
C GLY A 146 7.09 0.13 6.39
N ILE A 147 7.53 -1.13 6.45
CA ILE A 147 6.66 -2.30 6.69
C ILE A 147 6.00 -2.15 8.06
N LYS A 148 6.77 -1.93 9.13
CA LYS A 148 6.24 -1.74 10.49
C LYS A 148 5.22 -0.59 10.56
N LYS A 149 5.49 0.53 9.90
CA LYS A 149 4.56 1.67 9.84
C LYS A 149 3.25 1.32 9.13
N GLN A 150 3.31 0.65 7.99
CA GLN A 150 2.12 0.23 7.26
C GLN A 150 1.31 -0.81 8.04
N LEU A 151 1.96 -1.77 8.71
CA LEU A 151 1.28 -2.74 9.56
C LEU A 151 0.59 -2.08 10.77
N LYS A 152 1.20 -1.06 11.39
CA LYS A 152 0.52 -0.27 12.44
C LYS A 152 -0.74 0.42 11.94
N LEU A 153 -0.70 1.00 10.73
CA LEU A 153 -1.88 1.57 10.10
C LEU A 153 -2.95 0.49 9.88
N ILE A 154 -2.57 -0.65 9.30
CA ILE A 154 -3.46 -1.79 9.07
C ILE A 154 -4.11 -2.26 10.39
N GLN A 155 -3.32 -2.40 11.46
CA GLN A 155 -3.82 -2.80 12.78
C GLN A 155 -4.85 -1.78 13.33
N SER A 156 -4.60 -0.48 13.17
CA SER A 156 -5.56 0.57 13.56
C SER A 156 -6.87 0.44 12.78
N GLU A 157 -6.78 0.21 11.47
CA GLU A 157 -7.94 0.02 10.59
C GLU A 157 -8.71 -1.25 10.95
N MET A 158 -8.02 -2.32 11.37
CA MET A 158 -8.68 -3.54 11.85
C MET A 158 -9.47 -3.33 13.14
N GLY A 159 -8.95 -2.54 14.08
CA GLY A 159 -9.60 -2.22 15.35
C GLY A 159 -10.75 -1.22 15.24
N SER A 160 -10.74 -0.36 14.21
CA SER A 160 -11.77 0.66 13.98
C SER A 160 -13.05 0.11 13.34
N ASN A 161 -13.07 -1.19 12.99
CA ASN A 161 -14.19 -1.89 12.35
C ASN A 161 -14.90 -2.88 13.30
N ILE A 162 -14.76 -2.68 14.61
CA ILE A 162 -15.50 -3.38 15.68
C ILE A 162 -16.57 -2.42 16.22
#